data_AF-A0A2D5JAD4-F1
#
_entry.id   AF-A0A2D5JAD4-F1
#
_cell.length_a   1.000
_cell.length_b   1.000
_cell.length_c   1.000
_cell.angle_alpha   90.00
_cell.angle_beta   90.00
_cell.angle_gamma   90.00
#
_symmetry.space_group_name_H-M   'P 1'
#
loop_
_entity.id
_entity.type
_entity.pdbx_description
1 polymer ?
#
loop_
_entity_poly.entity_id
_entity_poly.type
_entity_poly.pdbx_seq_one_letter_code
_entity_poly.pdbx_strand_id
1 'polypeptide(L)'
;MPSFSQTDNSAIAISLFRDLGTGQWFVARMDMTCGNVMHQTRFKSASPLEQTFCPRFVEMLRQYLPRRPDPTVLADSNVTFNLARVVLNGIRVIATRVMDGYQTVVVRFASALGALTTILVPKYRPDNASPIPAVLEDGSDSAGLTESPMDPIQDRERDRVPRSL
;
A
#
# COMPACT_ATOMS: atom_id res chain seq x y z
N MET A 1 -36.77 -8.71 -19.43
CA MET A 1 -36.41 -8.15 -18.11
C MET A 1 -34.96 -8.51 -17.83
N PRO A 2 -33.99 -7.62 -18.10
CA PRO A 2 -32.61 -7.88 -17.70
C PRO A 2 -32.51 -7.72 -16.19
N SER A 3 -32.26 -8.82 -15.47
CA SER A 3 -31.87 -8.78 -14.07
C SER A 3 -30.47 -8.18 -14.00
N PHE A 4 -30.37 -6.87 -13.76
CA PHE A 4 -29.15 -6.28 -13.25
C PHE A 4 -28.97 -6.85 -11.84
N SER A 5 -28.29 -7.99 -11.73
CA SER A 5 -27.64 -8.34 -10.48
C SER A 5 -26.61 -7.25 -10.26
N GLN A 6 -26.99 -6.22 -9.51
CA GLN A 6 -26.09 -5.29 -8.88
C GLN A 6 -25.24 -6.15 -7.93
N THR A 7 -24.22 -6.79 -8.49
CA THR A 7 -23.17 -7.43 -7.73
C THR A 7 -22.58 -6.32 -6.91
N ASP A 8 -22.77 -6.38 -5.59
CA ASP A 8 -22.05 -5.56 -4.64
C ASP A 8 -20.58 -5.54 -5.10
N ASN A 9 -20.15 -4.39 -5.63
CA ASN A 9 -18.88 -4.21 -6.36
C ASN A 9 -17.68 -4.22 -5.41
N SER A 10 -17.78 -5.00 -4.34
CA SER A 10 -16.75 -5.16 -3.34
C SER A 10 -15.78 -6.22 -3.80
N ALA A 11 -14.59 -5.81 -4.23
CA ALA A 11 -13.56 -6.70 -4.75
C ALA A 11 -12.23 -6.43 -4.07
N ILE A 12 -11.41 -7.48 -3.95
CA ILE A 12 -10.05 -7.36 -3.43
C ILE A 12 -9.08 -7.82 -4.52
N ALA A 13 -8.02 -7.06 -4.73
CA ALA A 13 -6.86 -7.48 -5.52
C ALA A 13 -5.59 -7.36 -4.69
N ILE A 14 -4.74 -8.37 -4.72
CA ILE A 14 -3.49 -8.46 -4.00
C ILE A 14 -2.38 -8.71 -5.02
N SER A 15 -1.44 -7.79 -5.11
CA SER A 15 -0.22 -7.95 -5.91
C SER A 15 0.86 -8.58 -5.05
N LEU A 16 1.32 -9.76 -5.48
CA LEU A 16 2.38 -10.53 -4.87
C LEU A 16 3.57 -10.63 -5.82
N PHE A 17 4.72 -10.89 -5.25
CA PHE A 17 5.88 -11.36 -5.99
C PHE A 17 6.51 -12.54 -5.27
N ARG A 18 7.00 -13.48 -6.07
CA ARG A 18 7.77 -14.62 -5.62
C ARG A 18 9.22 -14.39 -6.02
N ASP A 19 10.11 -14.38 -5.04
CA ASP A 19 11.54 -14.50 -5.29
C ASP A 19 11.86 -15.96 -5.60
N LEU A 20 12.44 -16.26 -6.76
CA LEU A 20 12.79 -17.62 -7.14
C LEU A 20 14.12 -18.10 -6.56
N GLY A 21 14.98 -17.19 -6.10
CA GLY A 21 16.22 -17.54 -5.40
C GLY A 21 15.94 -18.13 -4.02
N THR A 22 15.03 -17.50 -3.27
CA THR A 22 14.64 -17.95 -1.91
C THR A 22 13.34 -18.75 -1.86
N GLY A 23 12.52 -18.67 -2.90
CA GLY A 23 11.17 -19.23 -2.92
C GLY A 23 10.15 -18.45 -2.08
N GLN A 24 10.54 -17.31 -1.49
CA GLN A 24 9.69 -16.52 -0.60
C GLN A 24 8.65 -15.70 -1.36
N TRP A 25 7.51 -15.49 -0.72
CA TRP A 25 6.41 -14.67 -1.21
C TRP A 25 6.34 -13.36 -0.45
N PHE A 26 6.11 -12.29 -1.21
CA PHE A 26 6.03 -10.95 -0.68
C PHE A 26 4.83 -10.21 -1.26
N VAL A 27 4.36 -9.22 -0.53
CA VAL A 27 3.21 -8.39 -0.87
C VAL A 27 3.70 -7.03 -1.32
N ALA A 28 3.29 -6.61 -2.51
CA ALA A 28 3.59 -5.28 -3.04
C ALA A 28 2.46 -4.29 -2.73
N ARG A 29 1.21 -4.74 -2.92
CA ARG A 29 0.03 -3.87 -2.90
C ARG A 29 -1.22 -4.68 -2.61
N MET A 30 -2.16 -4.06 -1.92
CA MET A 30 -3.53 -4.53 -1.80
C MET A 30 -4.50 -3.41 -2.19
N ASP A 31 -5.46 -3.74 -3.04
CA ASP A 31 -6.57 -2.88 -3.44
C ASP A 31 -7.88 -3.47 -2.96
N MET A 32 -8.71 -2.61 -2.38
CA MET A 32 -10.05 -2.93 -1.93
C MET A 32 -11.01 -1.94 -2.61
N THR A 33 -11.84 -2.45 -3.51
CA THR A 33 -12.92 -1.65 -4.13
C THR A 33 -14.20 -1.91 -3.36
N CYS A 34 -15.02 -0.88 -3.15
CA CYS A 34 -16.38 -0.96 -2.61
C CYS A 34 -17.23 0.14 -3.26
N GLY A 35 -18.19 -0.23 -4.10
CA GLY A 35 -18.97 0.74 -4.87
C GLY A 35 -18.09 1.61 -5.77
N ASN A 36 -18.09 2.93 -5.53
CA ASN A 36 -17.26 3.92 -6.24
C ASN A 36 -15.97 4.29 -5.48
N VAL A 37 -15.66 3.63 -4.36
CA VAL A 37 -14.49 3.90 -3.52
C VAL A 37 -13.44 2.82 -3.73
N MET A 38 -12.17 3.23 -3.84
CA MET A 38 -11.02 2.33 -3.86
C MET A 38 -10.05 2.70 -2.73
N HIS A 39 -9.82 1.75 -1.83
CA HIS A 39 -8.79 1.84 -0.80
C HIS A 39 -7.56 1.07 -1.25
N GLN A 40 -6.41 1.73 -1.22
CA GLN A 40 -5.14 1.14 -1.59
C GLN A 40 -4.20 1.10 -0.37
N THR A 41 -3.67 -0.08 -0.08
CA THR A 41 -2.56 -0.27 0.87
C THR A 41 -1.29 -0.58 0.08
N ARG A 42 -0.32 0.34 0.13
CA ARG A 42 1.04 0.13 -0.41
C ARG A 42 2.01 -0.13 0.73
N PHE A 43 2.88 -1.11 0.55
CA PHE A 43 3.94 -1.41 1.50
C PHE A 43 5.19 -0.66 1.07
N LYS A 44 5.83 0.08 2.00
CA LYS A 44 7.06 0.87 1.71
C LYS A 44 8.20 -0.01 1.21
N SER A 45 8.23 -1.25 1.67
CA SER A 45 9.15 -2.30 1.23
C SER A 45 8.39 -3.59 1.02
N ALA A 46 9.00 -4.45 0.22
CA ALA A 46 8.67 -5.86 0.09
C ALA A 46 8.35 -6.50 1.44
N SER A 47 7.07 -6.69 1.76
CA SER A 47 6.66 -7.26 3.05
C SER A 47 6.39 -8.75 2.87
N PRO A 48 7.02 -9.65 3.64
CA PRO A 48 6.76 -11.09 3.53
C PRO A 48 5.27 -11.38 3.73
N LEU A 49 4.74 -12.35 2.98
CA LEU A 49 3.33 -12.71 3.00
C LEU A 49 2.83 -13.02 4.42
N GLU A 50 3.64 -13.77 5.17
CA GLU A 50 3.38 -14.22 6.55
C GLU A 50 3.38 -13.08 7.56
N GLN A 51 4.05 -11.97 7.25
CA GLN A 51 4.12 -10.79 8.12
C GLN A 51 3.08 -9.73 7.78
N THR A 52 2.35 -9.91 6.67
CA THR A 52 1.41 -8.95 6.13
C THR A 52 -0.03 -9.33 6.42
N PHE A 53 -0.35 -10.61 6.30
CA PHE A 53 -1.71 -11.13 6.50
C PHE A 53 -1.82 -12.02 7.72
N CYS A 54 -3.04 -12.21 8.21
CA CYS A 54 -3.28 -13.14 9.31
C CYS A 54 -2.97 -14.60 8.89
N PRO A 55 -2.50 -15.45 9.82
CA PRO A 55 -2.04 -16.81 9.48
C PRO A 55 -3.09 -17.64 8.73
N ARG A 56 -4.35 -17.57 9.18
CA ARG A 56 -5.45 -18.31 8.55
C ARG A 56 -5.66 -17.93 7.09
N PHE A 57 -5.56 -16.64 6.77
CA PHE A 57 -5.67 -16.19 5.38
C PHE A 57 -4.50 -16.71 4.54
N VAL A 58 -3.28 -16.65 5.07
CA VAL A 58 -2.07 -17.13 4.38
C VAL A 58 -2.16 -18.63 4.08
N GLU A 59 -2.61 -19.44 5.04
CA GLU A 59 -2.81 -20.89 4.87
C GLU A 59 -3.75 -21.22 3.71
N MET A 60 -4.90 -20.54 3.65
CA MET A 60 -5.88 -20.73 2.58
C MET A 60 -5.32 -20.25 1.25
N LEU A 61 -4.69 -19.07 1.22
CA LEU A 61 -4.15 -18.47 0.01
C LEU A 61 -3.06 -19.35 -0.63
N ARG A 62 -2.18 -19.93 0.18
CA ARG A 62 -1.07 -20.80 -0.28
C ARG A 62 -1.53 -21.98 -1.13
N GLN A 63 -2.76 -22.47 -0.94
CA GLN A 63 -3.31 -23.58 -1.72
C GLN A 63 -3.53 -23.21 -3.19
N TYR A 64 -3.69 -21.92 -3.48
CA TYR A 64 -3.97 -21.39 -4.82
C TYR A 64 -2.76 -20.70 -5.47
N LEU A 65 -1.65 -20.53 -4.74
CA LEU A 65 -0.46 -19.93 -5.30
C LEU A 65 0.24 -20.88 -6.29
N PRO A 66 0.78 -20.36 -7.41
CA PRO A 66 1.49 -21.17 -8.39
C PRO A 66 2.67 -21.91 -7.76
N ARG A 67 2.72 -23.23 -7.96
CA ARG A 67 3.85 -24.04 -7.52
C ARG A 67 5.06 -23.88 -8.44
N ARG A 68 4.80 -23.74 -9.75
CA ARG A 68 5.80 -23.56 -10.80
C ARG A 68 5.87 -22.08 -11.25
N PRO A 69 7.03 -21.62 -11.75
CA PRO A 69 7.22 -20.24 -12.20
C PRO A 69 6.62 -19.94 -13.58
N ASP A 70 5.88 -20.88 -14.16
CA ASP A 70 5.26 -20.73 -15.47
C ASP A 70 4.11 -19.70 -15.44
N PRO A 71 3.91 -18.92 -16.51
CA PRO A 71 2.72 -18.09 -16.64
C PRO A 71 1.45 -18.94 -16.54
N THR A 72 0.50 -18.53 -15.69
CA THR A 72 -0.73 -19.29 -15.48
C THR A 72 -1.89 -18.39 -15.05
N VAL A 73 -3.10 -18.79 -15.42
CA VAL A 73 -4.33 -18.19 -14.92
C VAL A 73 -5.17 -19.30 -14.30
N LEU A 74 -5.44 -19.16 -13.01
CA LEU A 74 -6.38 -19.98 -12.27
C LEU A 74 -7.60 -19.11 -11.94
N ALA A 75 -8.81 -19.62 -12.17
CA ALA A 75 -10.04 -18.97 -11.80
C ALA A 75 -11.00 -20.03 -11.24
N ASP A 76 -11.46 -19.82 -10.02
CA ASP A 76 -12.40 -20.71 -9.35
C ASP A 76 -13.45 -19.88 -8.60
N SER A 77 -14.67 -19.88 -9.13
CA SER A 77 -15.82 -19.15 -8.59
C SER A 77 -16.43 -19.79 -7.34
N ASN A 78 -16.15 -21.08 -7.08
CA ASN A 78 -16.75 -21.83 -5.98
C ASN A 78 -15.93 -21.73 -4.68
N VAL A 79 -14.77 -21.08 -4.75
CA VAL A 79 -13.89 -20.90 -3.60
C VAL A 79 -14.40 -19.79 -2.70
N THR A 80 -14.60 -20.12 -1.43
CA THR A 80 -14.97 -19.19 -0.37
C THR A 80 -13.94 -19.22 0.74
N PHE A 81 -13.38 -18.05 1.06
CA PHE A 81 -12.52 -17.86 2.22
C PHE A 81 -13.41 -17.30 3.33
N ASN A 82 -13.76 -18.14 4.29
CA ASN A 82 -14.54 -17.74 5.46
C ASN A 82 -13.59 -17.42 6.62
N LEU A 83 -13.45 -16.14 6.94
CA LEU A 83 -12.69 -15.62 8.08
C LEU A 83 -13.65 -14.98 9.09
N ALA A 84 -13.20 -14.78 10.33
CA ALA A 84 -14.05 -14.39 11.45
C ALA A 84 -14.96 -13.15 11.21
N ARG A 85 -14.52 -12.18 10.40
CA ARG A 85 -15.26 -10.94 10.12
C ARG A 85 -15.32 -10.59 8.64
N VAL A 86 -14.91 -11.50 7.77
CA VAL A 86 -14.83 -11.25 6.32
C VAL A 86 -14.99 -12.54 5.54
N VAL A 87 -15.77 -12.46 4.47
CA VAL A 87 -15.98 -13.55 3.52
C VAL A 87 -15.49 -13.08 2.15
N LEU A 88 -14.61 -13.86 1.53
CA LEU A 88 -14.13 -13.59 0.17
C LEU A 88 -14.57 -14.73 -0.75
N ASN A 89 -15.11 -14.39 -1.92
CA ASN A 89 -15.67 -15.36 -2.86
C ASN A 89 -15.07 -15.20 -4.25
N GLY A 90 -14.88 -16.33 -4.91
CA GLY A 90 -14.43 -16.43 -6.30
C GLY A 90 -13.00 -15.96 -6.48
N ILE A 91 -12.05 -16.87 -6.38
CA ILE A 91 -10.62 -16.55 -6.49
C ILE A 91 -10.16 -16.58 -7.96
N ARG A 92 -9.35 -15.60 -8.35
CA ARG A 92 -8.61 -15.59 -9.60
C ARG A 92 -7.15 -15.28 -9.33
N VAL A 93 -6.27 -16.16 -9.78
CA VAL A 93 -4.82 -16.02 -9.64
C VAL A 93 -4.21 -15.90 -11.02
N ILE A 94 -3.48 -14.82 -11.26
CA ILE A 94 -2.80 -14.54 -12.52
C ILE A 94 -1.31 -14.45 -12.23
N ALA A 95 -0.55 -15.41 -12.72
CA ALA A 95 0.90 -15.43 -12.63
C ALA A 95 1.52 -15.03 -13.97
N THR A 96 2.44 -14.08 -13.94
CA THR A 96 3.15 -13.63 -15.14
C THR A 96 4.39 -14.48 -15.38
N ARG A 97 5.05 -14.25 -16.52
CA ARG A 97 6.42 -14.73 -16.74
C ARG A 97 7.37 -14.17 -15.68
N VAL A 98 8.44 -14.91 -15.45
CA VAL A 98 9.56 -14.50 -14.59
C VAL A 98 10.38 -13.41 -15.27
N MET A 99 10.76 -12.39 -14.52
CA MET A 99 11.73 -11.38 -14.94
C MET A 99 12.70 -11.13 -13.78
N ASP A 100 14.00 -11.11 -14.06
CA ASP A 100 15.06 -10.83 -13.09
C ASP A 100 15.02 -11.70 -11.81
N GLY A 101 14.60 -12.96 -11.94
CA GLY A 101 14.48 -13.89 -10.81
C GLY A 101 13.19 -13.73 -9.99
N TYR A 102 12.29 -12.82 -10.39
CA TYR A 102 11.00 -12.60 -9.72
C TYR A 102 9.83 -13.00 -10.60
N GLN A 103 8.82 -13.61 -9.98
CA GLN A 103 7.52 -13.88 -10.60
C GLN A 103 6.46 -12.97 -9.97
N THR A 104 5.79 -12.15 -10.78
CA THR A 104 4.66 -11.34 -10.32
C THR A 104 3.37 -12.16 -10.37
N VAL A 105 2.58 -12.08 -9.30
CA VAL A 105 1.29 -12.77 -9.20
C VAL A 105 0.23 -11.79 -8.70
N VAL A 106 -0.93 -11.77 -9.35
CA VAL A 106 -2.09 -11.01 -8.90
C VAL A 106 -3.17 -11.98 -8.46
N VAL A 107 -3.62 -11.84 -7.22
CA VAL A 107 -4.73 -12.60 -6.66
C VAL A 107 -5.92 -11.67 -6.52
N ARG A 108 -7.05 -12.02 -7.13
CA ARG A 108 -8.30 -11.26 -7.07
C ARG A 108 -9.43 -12.10 -6.51
N PHE A 109 -10.25 -11.51 -5.66
CA PHE A 109 -11.53 -12.07 -5.23
C PHE A 109 -12.65 -11.31 -5.95
N ALA A 110 -13.61 -12.07 -6.51
CA ALA A 110 -14.73 -11.52 -7.27
C ALA A 110 -15.70 -10.74 -6.37
N SER A 111 -15.90 -11.22 -5.14
CA SER A 111 -16.74 -10.58 -4.13
C SER A 111 -16.06 -10.63 -2.77
N ALA A 112 -16.24 -9.59 -1.97
CA ALA A 112 -15.75 -9.50 -0.60
C ALA A 112 -16.80 -8.84 0.30
N LEU A 113 -17.14 -9.46 1.42
CA LEU A 113 -18.15 -9.00 2.36
C LEU A 113 -17.57 -8.92 3.77
N GLY A 114 -17.82 -7.82 4.48
CA GLY A 114 -17.39 -7.61 5.87
C GLY A 114 -16.15 -6.73 6.01
N ALA A 115 -15.46 -6.86 7.14
CA ALA A 115 -14.35 -5.99 7.52
C ALA A 115 -13.04 -6.41 6.85
N LEU A 116 -12.78 -5.92 5.63
CA LEU A 116 -11.65 -6.35 4.78
C LEU A 116 -10.29 -6.14 5.44
N THR A 117 -10.11 -5.07 6.21
CA THR A 117 -8.86 -4.78 6.94
C THR A 117 -8.49 -5.86 7.96
N THR A 118 -9.44 -6.73 8.35
CA THR A 118 -9.18 -7.82 9.30
C THR A 118 -8.30 -8.93 8.73
N ILE A 119 -8.16 -9.04 7.40
CA ILE A 119 -7.22 -9.97 6.77
C ILE A 119 -5.76 -9.57 6.99
N LEU A 120 -5.51 -8.29 7.25
CA LEU A 120 -4.19 -7.77 7.57
C LEU A 120 -3.83 -8.05 9.04
N VAL A 121 -2.53 -8.18 9.30
CA VAL A 121 -2.02 -8.16 10.68
C VAL A 121 -2.30 -6.80 11.35
N PRO A 122 -2.42 -6.74 12.68
CA PRO A 122 -2.84 -5.53 13.40
C PRO A 122 -2.05 -4.26 13.07
N LYS A 123 -0.74 -4.36 12.80
CA LYS A 123 0.15 -3.22 12.51
C LYS A 123 -0.17 -2.49 11.19
N TYR A 124 -0.90 -3.13 10.27
CA TYR A 124 -1.28 -2.53 8.98
C TYR A 124 -2.75 -2.12 8.92
N ARG A 125 -3.50 -2.28 10.02
CA ARG A 125 -4.91 -1.87 10.06
C ARG A 125 -4.99 -0.36 10.24
N PRO A 126 -5.76 0.37 9.41
CA PRO A 126 -5.89 1.82 9.53
C PRO A 126 -6.45 2.24 10.89
N ASP A 127 -7.33 1.44 11.49
CA ASP A 127 -7.93 1.70 12.81
C ASP A 127 -6.92 1.65 13.97
N ASN A 128 -5.77 1.01 13.76
CA ASN A 128 -4.70 0.88 14.75
C ASN A 128 -3.57 1.88 14.55
N ALA A 129 -3.67 2.76 13.55
CA ALA A 129 -2.75 3.89 13.44
C ALA A 129 -2.99 4.78 14.67
N SER A 130 -2.11 4.68 15.66
CA SER A 130 -2.09 5.63 16.78
C SER A 130 -2.17 7.03 16.18
N PRO A 131 -3.06 7.91 16.67
CA PRO A 131 -3.01 9.30 16.27
C PRO A 131 -1.60 9.80 16.56
N ILE A 132 -0.93 10.30 15.54
CA ILE A 132 0.24 11.16 15.74
C ILE A 132 -0.30 12.27 16.63
N PRO A 133 0.24 12.50 17.85
CA PRO A 133 -0.17 13.65 18.63
C PRO A 133 0.06 14.85 17.73
N ALA A 134 -1.03 15.54 17.37
CA ALA A 134 -0.93 16.84 16.74
C ALA A 134 -0.12 17.68 17.71
N VAL A 135 1.13 17.97 17.36
CA VAL A 135 1.90 19.00 18.04
C VAL A 135 1.16 20.28 17.73
N LEU A 136 0.27 20.67 18.64
CA LEU A 136 -0.23 22.02 18.73
C LEU A 136 0.97 22.87 19.14
N GLU A 137 1.76 23.33 18.17
CA GLU A 137 2.66 24.46 18.40
C GLU A 137 1.79 25.71 18.54
N ASP A 138 1.23 25.91 19.73
CA ASP A 138 0.75 27.21 20.18
C ASP A 138 1.97 28.02 20.60
N GLY A 139 2.63 28.60 19.58
CA GLY A 139 3.73 29.53 19.73
C GLY A 139 3.22 30.94 19.95
N SER A 140 2.48 31.18 21.04
CA SER A 140 2.28 32.53 21.57
C SER A 140 3.50 32.91 22.40
N ASP A 141 4.48 33.58 21.79
CA ASP A 141 5.33 34.51 22.54
C ASP A 141 5.96 35.60 21.64
N SER A 142 5.41 36.80 21.81
CA SER A 142 6.13 38.06 22.04
C SER A 142 7.14 38.58 21.00
N ALA A 143 6.73 39.55 20.18
CA ALA A 143 7.62 40.63 19.70
C ALA A 143 6.82 41.87 19.25
N GLY A 144 6.65 42.83 20.16
CA GLY A 144 6.35 44.21 19.78
C GLY A 144 7.62 44.88 19.25
N LEU A 145 7.55 45.51 18.07
CA LEU A 145 8.57 46.42 17.58
C LEU A 145 7.87 47.63 16.95
N THR A 146 7.94 48.72 17.70
CA THR A 146 7.61 50.07 17.30
C THR A 146 8.89 50.75 16.82
N GLU A 147 8.75 51.52 15.73
CA GLU A 147 9.60 52.63 15.26
C GLU A 147 10.93 52.34 14.52
N SER A 148 10.90 52.60 13.21
CA SER A 148 12.02 53.16 12.43
C SER A 148 12.24 54.64 12.82
N PRO A 149 13.43 55.25 12.62
CA PRO A 149 13.81 55.75 11.28
C PRO A 149 15.33 55.88 10.95
N MET A 150 15.58 56.07 9.65
CA MET A 150 16.65 56.87 9.00
C MET A 150 18.07 56.30 8.72
N ASP A 151 18.30 56.14 7.42
CA ASP A 151 19.50 56.29 6.55
C ASP A 151 20.61 57.29 7.00
N PRO A 152 21.86 57.27 6.47
CA PRO A 152 22.16 57.03 5.03
C PRO A 152 23.45 56.28 4.62
N ILE A 153 23.35 55.82 3.37
CA ILE A 153 24.34 55.47 2.34
C ILE A 153 25.68 56.24 2.47
N GLN A 154 26.80 55.49 2.46
CA GLN A 154 28.12 56.01 2.07
C GLN A 154 28.80 55.11 1.05
N ASP A 155 29.02 55.70 -0.13
CA ASP A 155 29.97 55.33 -1.16
C ASP A 155 31.36 54.98 -0.60
N ARG A 156 31.94 53.89 -1.08
CA ARG A 156 33.39 53.86 -1.38
C ARG A 156 33.75 52.75 -2.36
N GLU A 157 33.85 53.16 -3.62
CA GLU A 157 34.80 52.62 -4.59
C GLU A 157 36.20 52.41 -3.98
N ARG A 158 36.83 51.29 -4.34
CA ARG A 158 38.25 51.11 -4.72
C ARG A 158 38.50 49.60 -4.86
N ASP A 159 38.49 49.01 -6.05
CA ASP A 159 39.53 49.10 -7.08
C ASP A 159 40.87 48.44 -6.64
N ARG A 160 41.18 47.27 -7.22
CA ARG A 160 42.49 46.79 -7.74
C ARG A 160 42.64 45.26 -7.74
N VAL A 161 42.31 44.65 -8.89
CA VAL A 161 43.15 43.88 -9.84
C VAL A 161 44.31 43.00 -9.30
N PRO A 162 44.57 41.80 -9.91
CA PRO A 162 45.33 40.69 -9.32
C PRO A 162 46.81 40.64 -9.77
N ARG A 163 47.63 39.78 -9.14
CA ARG A 163 48.66 38.94 -9.80
C ARG A 163 49.47 38.06 -8.84
N SER A 164 49.51 36.77 -9.18
CA SER A 164 50.65 35.82 -9.23
C SER A 164 51.87 36.02 -8.31
N LEU A 165 52.25 34.91 -7.68
CA LEU A 165 53.55 34.25 -7.89
C LEU A 165 53.34 32.73 -7.89
#